data_AF-E7EAU4-F1
#
_entry.id   AF-E7EAU4-F1
#
_cell.length_a   1.000
_cell.length_b   1.000
_cell.length_c   1.000
_cell.angle_alpha   90.00
_cell.angle_beta   90.00
_cell.angle_gamma   90.00
#
_symmetry.space_group_name_H-M   'P 1'
#
loop_
_entity.id
_entity.type
_entity.pdbx_description
1 polymer ?
#
loop_
_entity_poly.entity_id
_entity_poly.type
_entity_poly.pdbx_seq_one_letter_code
_entity_poly.pdbx_strand_id
1 'polypeptide(L)'
;MAVELQTPDKLEYNFYPVTSGSTQFKVKTPNDAHIALTTGPAETDPMYEIFIGGWGNTKSIIRKNRQKPDKVEVETPGILSGDEFRGFWIRWSAGSIACGKEGEAHPFMSWDDPEPFGIGYYGVCTGWGASGSWLLEAPQPGWSLPSAPSGGAATWVPARAGEVPPGAVPGGYDNEQLYVGRARHEGALIPGKVHPSHGVCYVAWGGQEHGKEEYEVLCGCEAAWVPAAQGQVPEGALPSGETEDGEPLFTGRAQHEGAMCVGKVQASHTVCYIPYGGQEIAYPEYEVLVAK
;
A
#
# COMPACT_ATOMS: atom_id res chain seq x y z
N MET A 1 -6.68 -18.05 -6.91
CA MET A 1 -7.91 -18.80 -6.57
C MET A 1 -8.41 -18.19 -5.29
N ALA A 2 -9.61 -17.59 -5.25
CA ALA A 2 -10.13 -16.92 -4.05
C ALA A 2 -9.98 -17.80 -2.80
N VAL A 3 -9.61 -17.20 -1.67
CA VAL A 3 -9.55 -17.91 -0.40
C VAL A 3 -10.97 -18.00 0.13
N GLU A 4 -11.48 -19.23 0.23
CA GLU A 4 -12.75 -19.51 0.90
C GLU A 4 -12.52 -19.56 2.41
N LEU A 5 -13.28 -18.77 3.16
CA LEU A 5 -13.25 -18.75 4.62
C LEU A 5 -14.67 -18.87 5.17
N GLN A 6 -14.83 -19.66 6.24
CA GLN A 6 -16.07 -19.71 7.01
C GLN A 6 -15.80 -19.09 8.38
N THR A 7 -16.65 -18.14 8.78
CA THR A 7 -16.56 -17.49 10.08
C THR A 7 -17.77 -17.92 10.91
N PRO A 8 -17.57 -18.45 12.13
CA PRO A 8 -18.67 -18.80 13.01
C PRO A 8 -19.33 -17.55 13.59
N ASP A 9 -20.44 -17.75 14.32
CA ASP A 9 -21.06 -16.73 15.18
C ASP A 9 -20.16 -16.43 16.39
N LYS A 10 -19.07 -15.72 16.13
CA LYS A 10 -18.06 -15.32 17.11
C LYS A 10 -17.21 -14.19 16.54
N LEU A 11 -16.96 -13.17 17.36
CA LEU A 11 -16.04 -12.09 17.05
C LEU A 11 -14.57 -12.58 17.15
N GLU A 12 -14.13 -13.32 16.15
CA GLU A 12 -12.77 -13.84 16.04
C GLU A 12 -12.24 -13.59 14.62
N TYR A 13 -11.30 -12.65 14.51
CA TYR A 13 -10.76 -12.22 13.23
C TYR A 13 -9.78 -13.22 12.64
N ASN A 14 -9.94 -13.48 11.35
CA ASN A 14 -8.96 -14.17 10.54
C ASN A 14 -8.17 -13.10 9.77
N PHE A 15 -6.89 -12.93 10.13
CA PHE A 15 -6.03 -11.89 9.55
C PHE A 15 -5.30 -12.39 8.31
N TYR A 16 -5.24 -11.53 7.31
CA TYR A 16 -4.54 -11.73 6.05
C TYR A 16 -3.64 -10.52 5.79
N PRO A 17 -2.42 -10.73 5.29
CA PRO A 17 -1.55 -9.63 4.92
C PRO A 17 -2.17 -8.85 3.77
N VAL A 18 -1.99 -7.53 3.80
CA VAL A 18 -2.36 -6.69 2.67
C VAL A 18 -1.13 -6.39 1.82
N THR A 19 -1.28 -6.48 0.49
CA THR A 19 -0.23 -6.19 -0.48
C THR A 19 -0.43 -4.86 -1.24
N SER A 20 -1.56 -4.17 -1.05
CA SER A 20 -1.92 -2.92 -1.76
C SER A 20 -2.74 -1.96 -0.89
N GLY A 21 -2.97 -0.72 -1.33
CA GLY A 21 -3.91 0.20 -0.65
C GLY A 21 -5.39 -0.21 -0.76
N SER A 22 -5.69 -1.48 -1.00
CA SER A 22 -7.05 -1.97 -1.18
C SER A 22 -7.19 -3.46 -0.87
N THR A 23 -8.42 -3.85 -0.53
CA THR A 23 -8.85 -5.25 -0.48
C THR A 23 -10.24 -5.38 -1.10
N GLN A 24 -10.50 -6.49 -1.77
CA GLN A 24 -11.82 -6.85 -2.27
C GLN A 24 -12.19 -8.24 -1.76
N PHE A 25 -13.46 -8.40 -1.44
CA PHE A 25 -13.99 -9.65 -0.94
C PHE A 25 -15.47 -9.76 -1.29
N LYS A 26 -15.98 -10.98 -1.30
CA LYS A 26 -17.41 -11.25 -1.27
C LYS A 26 -17.76 -11.94 0.04
N VAL A 27 -18.92 -11.60 0.58
CA VAL A 27 -19.43 -12.22 1.80
C VAL A 27 -20.89 -12.60 1.62
N LYS A 28 -21.26 -13.78 2.13
CA LYS A 28 -22.62 -14.25 2.28
C LYS A 28 -22.87 -14.43 3.78
N THR A 29 -23.64 -13.51 4.36
CA THR A 29 -24.01 -13.48 5.78
C THR A 29 -25.27 -12.61 5.93
N PRO A 30 -26.21 -12.93 6.83
CA PRO A 30 -27.42 -12.13 7.01
C PRO A 30 -27.17 -10.73 7.57
N ASN A 31 -26.08 -10.54 8.34
CA ASN A 31 -25.69 -9.28 8.99
C ASN A 31 -24.24 -9.32 9.49
N ASP A 32 -23.78 -8.17 9.99
CA ASP A 32 -22.58 -7.98 10.83
C ASP A 32 -21.29 -8.55 10.23
N ALA A 33 -20.97 -8.16 8.98
CA ALA A 33 -19.66 -8.39 8.38
C ALA A 33 -18.64 -7.41 8.97
N HIS A 34 -17.65 -7.92 9.69
CA HIS A 34 -16.64 -7.13 10.39
C HIS A 34 -15.30 -7.23 9.67
N ILE A 35 -14.69 -6.07 9.43
CA ILE A 35 -13.37 -5.94 8.86
C ILE A 35 -12.51 -5.08 9.78
N ALA A 36 -11.32 -5.57 10.11
CA ALA A 36 -10.32 -4.81 10.86
C ALA A 36 -9.14 -4.48 9.93
N LEU A 37 -8.62 -3.25 9.98
CA LEU A 37 -7.37 -2.86 9.32
C LEU A 37 -6.33 -2.53 10.41
N THR A 38 -5.21 -3.23 10.40
CA THR A 38 -4.22 -3.24 11.50
C THR A 38 -2.79 -3.21 10.97
N THR A 39 -1.84 -2.84 11.83
CA THR A 39 -0.40 -2.88 11.54
C THR A 39 0.15 -4.31 11.55
N GLY A 40 -0.41 -5.19 12.38
CA GLY A 40 -0.02 -6.60 12.52
C GLY A 40 -1.20 -7.57 12.42
N PRO A 41 -0.97 -8.89 12.39
CA PRO A 41 -2.01 -9.93 12.25
C PRO A 41 -2.77 -10.19 13.57
N ALA A 42 -3.11 -9.12 14.29
CA ALA A 42 -3.78 -9.17 15.57
C ALA A 42 -4.60 -7.90 15.80
N GLU A 43 -5.56 -7.97 16.70
CA GLU A 43 -6.36 -6.82 17.10
C GLU A 43 -5.57 -5.92 18.06
N THR A 44 -4.75 -5.04 17.48
CA THR A 44 -3.87 -4.11 18.20
C THR A 44 -4.14 -2.67 17.80
N ASP A 45 -4.04 -1.75 18.76
CA ASP A 45 -4.05 -0.33 18.43
C ASP A 45 -2.69 0.08 17.80
N PRO A 46 -2.69 0.94 16.77
CA PRO A 46 -3.86 1.54 16.16
C PRO A 46 -4.59 0.58 15.19
N MET A 47 -5.92 0.62 15.19
CA MET A 47 -6.78 -0.20 14.32
C MET A 47 -7.98 0.58 13.78
N TYR A 48 -8.38 0.25 12.54
CA TYR A 48 -9.66 0.66 11.99
C TYR A 48 -10.61 -0.53 11.98
N GLU A 49 -11.87 -0.26 12.33
CA GLU A 49 -12.95 -1.24 12.35
C GLU A 49 -14.01 -0.77 11.38
N ILE A 50 -14.37 -1.63 10.45
CA ILE A 50 -15.37 -1.38 9.42
C ILE A 50 -16.43 -2.44 9.59
N PHE A 51 -17.64 -2.02 9.96
CA PHE A 51 -18.78 -2.93 10.07
C PHE A 51 -19.69 -2.66 8.89
N ILE A 52 -19.94 -3.69 8.09
CA ILE A 52 -20.87 -3.64 6.97
C ILE A 52 -22.14 -4.38 7.39
N GLY A 53 -23.29 -3.73 7.23
CA GLY A 53 -24.59 -4.32 7.58
C GLY A 53 -24.69 -4.77 9.04
N GLY A 54 -24.19 -3.95 9.97
CA GLY A 54 -24.40 -4.15 11.40
C GLY A 54 -25.82 -3.81 11.85
N TRP A 55 -26.10 -4.06 13.14
CA TRP A 55 -27.42 -3.86 13.77
C TRP A 55 -28.54 -4.55 12.98
N GLY A 56 -28.34 -5.83 12.66
CA GLY A 56 -29.30 -6.59 11.88
C GLY A 56 -29.41 -6.10 10.43
N ASN A 57 -28.27 -5.76 9.81
CA ASN A 57 -28.18 -5.35 8.41
C ASN A 57 -28.89 -4.02 8.09
N THR A 58 -28.83 -3.07 9.03
CA THR A 58 -29.47 -1.75 8.88
C THR A 58 -28.47 -0.62 8.64
N LYS A 59 -27.24 -0.74 9.12
CA LYS A 59 -26.23 0.32 8.99
C LYS A 59 -24.80 -0.19 8.88
N SER A 60 -23.91 0.66 8.39
CA SER A 60 -22.48 0.42 8.29
C SER A 60 -21.71 1.53 9.00
N ILE A 61 -20.57 1.20 9.60
CA ILE A 61 -19.76 2.18 10.36
C ILE A 61 -18.26 2.06 10.08
N ILE A 62 -17.53 3.15 10.33
CA ILE A 62 -16.07 3.15 10.53
C ILE A 62 -15.80 3.58 11.97
N ARG A 63 -14.99 2.82 12.70
CA ARG A 63 -14.50 3.11 14.05
C ARG A 63 -12.98 3.04 14.09
N LYS A 64 -12.35 3.83 14.97
CA LYS A 64 -10.90 3.77 15.24
C LYS A 64 -10.68 3.32 16.69
N ASN A 65 -9.74 2.40 16.89
CA ASN A 65 -9.23 1.93 18.18
C ASN A 65 -10.33 1.48 19.17
N ARG A 66 -11.42 0.86 18.69
CA ARG A 66 -12.54 0.41 19.53
C ARG A 66 -13.18 1.50 20.40
N GLN A 67 -12.97 2.77 20.04
CA GLN A 67 -13.46 3.92 20.80
C GLN A 67 -14.72 4.51 20.17
N LYS A 68 -15.67 4.91 21.03
CA LYS A 68 -16.84 5.70 20.64
C LYS A 68 -16.54 7.20 20.76
N PRO A 69 -17.16 8.07 19.95
CA PRO A 69 -18.15 7.77 18.92
C PRO A 69 -17.53 7.13 17.67
N ASP A 70 -18.37 6.43 16.89
CA ASP A 70 -17.98 5.96 15.57
C ASP A 70 -17.62 7.17 14.68
N LYS A 71 -16.64 7.02 13.79
CA LYS A 71 -16.16 8.10 12.93
C LYS A 71 -17.10 8.35 11.76
N VAL A 72 -17.74 7.28 11.28
CA VAL A 72 -18.77 7.33 10.25
C VAL A 72 -19.87 6.35 10.61
N GLU A 73 -21.11 6.74 10.36
CA GLU A 73 -22.30 5.90 10.42
C GLU A 73 -23.18 6.20 9.19
N VAL A 74 -23.53 5.17 8.43
CA VAL A 74 -24.36 5.27 7.22
C VAL A 74 -25.46 4.23 7.28
N GLU A 75 -26.70 4.63 6.96
CA GLU A 75 -27.80 3.69 6.79
C GLU A 75 -27.60 2.85 5.52
N THR A 76 -27.54 1.54 5.68
CA THR A 76 -27.29 0.58 4.60
C THR A 76 -28.23 -0.63 4.74
N PRO A 77 -29.55 -0.41 4.70
CA PRO A 77 -30.52 -1.48 4.93
C PRO A 77 -30.42 -2.56 3.85
N GLY A 78 -30.29 -3.81 4.30
CA GLY A 78 -30.23 -4.95 3.40
C GLY A 78 -28.99 -4.95 2.51
N ILE A 79 -27.86 -4.39 2.96
CA ILE A 79 -26.60 -4.36 2.18
C ILE A 79 -25.98 -5.75 2.08
N LEU A 80 -26.08 -6.56 3.14
CA LEU A 80 -25.67 -7.97 3.17
C LEU A 80 -26.83 -8.91 2.81
N SER A 81 -26.52 -10.18 2.50
CA SER A 81 -27.50 -11.24 2.26
C SER A 81 -27.01 -12.58 2.79
N GLY A 82 -27.90 -13.32 3.46
CA GLY A 82 -27.64 -14.71 3.87
C GLY A 82 -27.78 -15.72 2.73
N ASP A 83 -28.44 -15.34 1.64
CA ASP A 83 -28.80 -16.24 0.53
C ASP A 83 -27.78 -16.21 -0.61
N GLU A 84 -27.05 -15.11 -0.78
CA GLU A 84 -26.12 -14.89 -1.90
C GLU A 84 -24.84 -14.16 -1.46
N PHE A 85 -23.75 -14.37 -2.21
CA PHE A 85 -22.53 -13.59 -2.04
C PHE A 85 -22.71 -12.17 -2.57
N ARG A 86 -22.31 -11.19 -1.77
CA ARG A 86 -22.23 -9.79 -2.17
C ARG A 86 -20.81 -9.28 -2.05
N GLY A 87 -20.34 -8.63 -3.09
CA GLY A 87 -18.97 -8.12 -3.19
C GLY A 87 -18.83 -6.71 -2.67
N PHE A 88 -17.71 -6.44 -2.03
CA PHE A 88 -17.33 -5.15 -1.48
C PHE A 88 -15.84 -4.90 -1.73
N TRP A 89 -15.49 -3.63 -1.80
CA TRP A 89 -14.11 -3.17 -1.78
C TRP A 89 -13.90 -2.21 -0.63
N ILE A 90 -12.70 -2.27 -0.03
CA ILE A 90 -12.21 -1.29 0.92
C ILE A 90 -10.90 -0.76 0.36
N ARG A 91 -10.78 0.56 0.27
CA ARG A 91 -9.62 1.27 -0.26
C ARG A 91 -9.11 2.24 0.78
N TRP A 92 -7.80 2.38 0.88
CA TRP A 92 -7.18 3.36 1.75
C TRP A 92 -5.93 3.98 1.12
N SER A 93 -5.78 5.29 1.34
CA SER A 93 -4.66 6.07 0.85
C SER A 93 -4.55 7.36 1.66
N ALA A 94 -3.34 7.76 2.05
CA ALA A 94 -3.08 9.04 2.73
C ALA A 94 -4.00 9.33 3.95
N GLY A 95 -4.44 8.29 4.66
CA GLY A 95 -5.36 8.40 5.79
C GLY A 95 -6.84 8.42 5.46
N SER A 96 -7.21 8.49 4.19
CA SER A 96 -8.57 8.26 3.71
C SER A 96 -8.88 6.76 3.68
N ILE A 97 -10.04 6.36 4.21
CA ILE A 97 -10.58 5.00 4.13
C ILE A 97 -11.94 5.10 3.43
N ALA A 98 -12.16 4.26 2.43
CA ALA A 98 -13.40 4.24 1.65
C ALA A 98 -13.89 2.81 1.46
N CYS A 99 -15.20 2.61 1.59
CA CYS A 99 -15.87 1.33 1.40
C CYS A 99 -16.92 1.47 0.30
N GLY A 100 -16.95 0.53 -0.65
CA GLY A 100 -17.93 0.50 -1.72
C GLY A 100 -18.35 -0.92 -2.09
N LYS A 101 -19.34 -1.02 -2.96
CA LYS A 101 -19.86 -2.30 -3.47
C LYS A 101 -19.09 -2.71 -4.72
N GLU A 102 -18.95 -4.02 -4.93
CA GLU A 102 -18.38 -4.57 -6.17
C GLU A 102 -19.11 -3.99 -7.39
N GLY A 103 -18.34 -3.53 -8.38
CA GLY A 103 -18.87 -2.90 -9.59
C GLY A 103 -19.26 -1.42 -9.45
N GLU A 104 -19.32 -0.87 -8.23
CA GLU A 104 -19.58 0.55 -8.00
C GLU A 104 -18.28 1.32 -7.75
N ALA A 105 -18.07 2.43 -8.47
CA ALA A 105 -16.88 3.27 -8.30
C ALA A 105 -16.97 4.21 -7.08
N HIS A 106 -18.19 4.61 -6.69
CA HIS A 106 -18.43 5.53 -5.60
C HIS A 106 -18.54 4.77 -4.27
N PRO A 107 -17.84 5.19 -3.20
CA PRO A 107 -18.01 4.58 -1.89
C PRO A 107 -19.39 4.91 -1.31
N PHE A 108 -19.97 3.96 -0.58
CA PHE A 108 -21.14 4.24 0.27
C PHE A 108 -20.73 4.78 1.64
N MET A 109 -19.45 4.67 2.01
CA MET A 109 -18.92 5.14 3.29
C MET A 109 -17.45 5.52 3.14
N SER A 110 -17.05 6.67 3.65
CA SER A 110 -15.64 7.09 3.64
C SER A 110 -15.31 7.99 4.83
N TRP A 111 -14.06 7.95 5.27
CA TRP A 111 -13.54 8.77 6.37
C TRP A 111 -12.09 9.17 6.13
N ASP A 112 -11.74 10.40 6.48
CA ASP A 112 -10.37 10.89 6.49
C ASP A 112 -9.85 10.97 7.92
N ASP A 113 -8.82 10.17 8.22
CA ASP A 113 -8.16 10.15 9.52
C ASP A 113 -7.11 11.28 9.61
N PRO A 114 -7.22 12.22 10.56
CA PRO A 114 -6.20 13.25 10.77
C PRO A 114 -4.87 12.70 11.29
N GLU A 115 -4.86 11.49 11.86
CA GLU A 115 -3.66 10.84 12.41
C GLU A 115 -3.53 9.39 11.89
N PRO A 116 -3.23 9.19 10.61
CA PRO A 116 -3.26 7.87 9.98
C PRO A 116 -2.08 6.99 10.37
N PHE A 117 -2.25 5.68 10.22
CA PHE A 117 -1.21 4.69 10.47
C PHE A 117 -1.07 3.71 9.31
N GLY A 118 0.06 3.00 9.25
CA GLY A 118 0.32 2.01 8.22
C GLY A 118 -0.54 0.75 8.40
N ILE A 119 -1.28 0.37 7.37
CA ILE A 119 -2.09 -0.86 7.37
C ILE A 119 -1.27 -1.97 6.71
N GLY A 120 -0.94 -3.01 7.47
CA GLY A 120 -0.21 -4.19 6.99
C GLY A 120 -1.09 -5.44 6.85
N TYR A 121 -2.22 -5.47 7.56
CA TYR A 121 -3.12 -6.62 7.60
C TYR A 121 -4.58 -6.17 7.57
N TYR A 122 -5.44 -7.04 7.03
CA TYR A 122 -6.87 -6.95 7.20
C TYR A 122 -7.39 -8.23 7.85
N GLY A 123 -8.23 -8.08 8.86
CA GLY A 123 -8.94 -9.16 9.51
C GLY A 123 -10.38 -9.20 9.04
N VAL A 124 -10.94 -10.40 8.84
CA VAL A 124 -12.38 -10.57 8.61
C VAL A 124 -13.00 -11.51 9.63
N CYS A 125 -14.23 -11.19 10.07
CA CYS A 125 -15.09 -12.08 10.84
C CYS A 125 -16.57 -11.72 10.66
N THR A 126 -17.45 -12.60 11.09
CA THR A 126 -18.87 -12.24 11.33
C THR A 126 -19.09 -11.95 12.80
N GLY A 127 -19.82 -10.88 13.08
CA GLY A 127 -20.19 -10.48 14.43
C GLY A 127 -21.20 -11.42 15.08
N TRP A 128 -21.60 -11.08 16.31
CA TRP A 128 -22.55 -11.88 17.08
C TRP A 128 -23.94 -11.93 16.42
N GLY A 129 -24.51 -13.13 16.31
CA GLY A 129 -25.80 -13.40 15.69
C GLY A 129 -25.72 -13.79 14.20
N ALA A 130 -24.52 -13.92 13.63
CA ALA A 130 -24.34 -14.34 12.24
C ALA A 130 -23.09 -15.21 12.03
N SER A 131 -23.22 -16.20 11.14
CA SER A 131 -22.08 -16.91 10.54
C SER A 131 -21.98 -16.50 9.08
N GLY A 132 -20.75 -16.47 8.55
CA GLY A 132 -20.49 -15.95 7.21
C GLY A 132 -19.63 -16.89 6.37
N SER A 133 -19.95 -16.96 5.09
CA SER A 133 -19.04 -17.50 4.08
C SER A 133 -18.38 -16.34 3.34
N TRP A 134 -17.06 -16.36 3.23
CA TRP A 134 -16.26 -15.30 2.61
C TRP A 134 -15.49 -15.86 1.40
N LEU A 135 -15.47 -15.08 0.33
CA LEU A 135 -14.59 -15.24 -0.82
C LEU A 135 -13.65 -14.05 -0.80
N LEU A 136 -12.47 -14.25 -0.21
CA LEU A 136 -11.44 -13.22 -0.21
C LEU A 136 -10.71 -13.32 -1.54
N GLU A 137 -10.50 -12.18 -2.22
CA GLU A 137 -9.60 -12.19 -3.37
C GLU A 137 -8.25 -12.71 -2.89
N ALA A 138 -7.86 -13.88 -3.38
CA ALA A 138 -6.53 -14.36 -3.12
C ALA A 138 -5.54 -13.47 -3.86
N PRO A 139 -4.32 -13.31 -3.33
CA PRO A 139 -3.21 -12.95 -4.20
C PRO A 139 -3.23 -13.90 -5.41
N GLN A 140 -3.22 -13.31 -6.61
CA GLN A 140 -3.37 -14.01 -7.88
C GLN A 140 -2.49 -15.28 -7.92
N PRO A 141 -3.02 -16.43 -8.39
CA PRO A 141 -2.32 -17.71 -8.35
C PRO A 141 -1.27 -17.76 -9.47
N GLY A 142 -0.06 -17.35 -9.13
CA GLY A 142 1.15 -17.58 -9.90
C GLY A 142 2.31 -17.59 -8.93
N TRP A 143 2.71 -18.79 -8.53
CA TRP A 143 3.75 -19.10 -7.55
C TRP A 143 3.37 -19.01 -6.07
N SER A 144 3.54 -20.14 -5.38
CA SER A 144 3.61 -20.25 -3.94
C SER A 144 4.69 -19.30 -3.42
N LEU A 145 4.28 -18.20 -2.79
CA LEU A 145 5.19 -17.24 -2.20
C LEU A 145 5.76 -17.84 -0.90
N PRO A 146 7.08 -17.96 -0.73
CA PRO A 146 7.62 -18.13 0.62
C PRO A 146 7.19 -16.90 1.42
N SER A 147 6.57 -17.14 2.57
CA SER A 147 6.31 -16.11 3.58
C SER A 147 7.61 -15.36 3.82
N ALA A 148 7.63 -14.06 3.49
CA ALA A 148 8.74 -13.20 3.84
C ALA A 148 8.91 -13.27 5.36
N PRO A 149 10.12 -13.56 5.87
CA PRO A 149 10.35 -13.48 7.30
C PRO A 149 10.08 -12.04 7.73
N SER A 150 9.17 -11.89 8.69
CA SER A 150 9.07 -10.66 9.48
C SER A 150 10.46 -10.35 10.03
N GLY A 151 11.10 -9.29 9.52
CA GLY A 151 12.48 -8.90 9.84
C GLY A 151 13.53 -9.16 8.74
N GLY A 152 13.14 -9.26 7.47
CA GLY A 152 14.05 -9.54 6.34
C GLY A 152 14.96 -8.36 5.96
N ALA A 153 16.18 -8.68 5.50
CA ALA A 153 17.08 -7.72 4.88
C ALA A 153 16.47 -7.14 3.59
N ALA A 154 16.67 -5.85 3.36
CA ALA A 154 16.29 -5.17 2.11
C ALA A 154 16.74 -5.96 0.88
N THR A 155 15.79 -6.33 0.01
CA THR A 155 16.05 -7.16 -1.17
C THR A 155 15.49 -6.50 -2.41
N TRP A 156 16.28 -6.48 -3.49
CA TRP A 156 15.83 -6.03 -4.80
C TRP A 156 15.29 -7.21 -5.60
N VAL A 157 14.03 -7.14 -6.00
CA VAL A 157 13.31 -8.22 -6.67
C VAL A 157 13.06 -7.81 -8.13
N PRO A 158 13.53 -8.58 -9.13
CA PRO A 158 13.21 -8.32 -10.54
C PRO A 158 11.70 -8.31 -10.79
N ALA A 159 11.24 -7.33 -11.57
CA ALA A 159 9.85 -7.14 -11.94
C ALA A 159 9.76 -6.47 -13.31
N ARG A 160 8.57 -6.49 -13.91
CA ARG A 160 8.34 -5.84 -15.20
C ARG A 160 6.89 -5.45 -15.41
N ALA A 161 6.64 -4.60 -16.41
CA ALA A 161 5.29 -4.35 -16.94
C ALA A 161 4.24 -4.01 -15.86
N GLY A 162 4.64 -3.26 -14.82
CA GLY A 162 3.76 -2.84 -13.72
C GLY A 162 3.66 -3.84 -12.56
N GLU A 163 4.39 -4.96 -12.63
CA GLU A 163 4.49 -5.92 -11.53
C GLU A 163 5.08 -5.24 -10.28
N VAL A 164 4.43 -5.51 -9.14
CA VAL A 164 4.85 -5.06 -7.81
C VAL A 164 4.93 -6.30 -6.90
N PRO A 165 6.15 -6.74 -6.51
CA PRO A 165 6.33 -7.91 -5.67
C PRO A 165 5.82 -7.69 -4.23
N PRO A 166 5.47 -8.77 -3.49
CA PRO A 166 5.06 -8.68 -2.08
C PRO A 166 6.12 -8.03 -1.20
N GLY A 167 5.67 -7.23 -0.24
CA GLY A 167 6.57 -6.49 0.65
C GLY A 167 7.32 -5.36 -0.05
N ALA A 168 6.89 -4.96 -1.26
CA ALA A 168 7.41 -3.78 -1.95
C ALA A 168 7.28 -2.54 -1.07
N VAL A 169 8.35 -1.76 -1.00
CA VAL A 169 8.43 -0.55 -0.18
C VAL A 169 7.65 0.58 -0.87
N PRO A 170 6.62 1.14 -0.21
CA PRO A 170 5.92 2.32 -0.71
C PRO A 170 6.87 3.50 -0.87
N GLY A 171 6.92 4.05 -2.08
CA GLY A 171 7.82 5.12 -2.46
C GLY A 171 7.21 6.51 -2.32
N GLY A 172 5.96 6.63 -2.72
CA GLY A 172 5.26 7.90 -2.82
C GLY A 172 3.89 7.72 -3.47
N TYR A 173 3.28 8.82 -3.94
CA TYR A 173 1.93 8.80 -4.49
C TYR A 173 1.81 9.85 -5.61
N ASP A 174 1.24 9.44 -6.74
CA ASP A 174 0.93 10.29 -7.89
C ASP A 174 -0.32 9.74 -8.58
N ASN A 175 -1.50 10.14 -8.10
CA ASN A 175 -2.81 9.57 -8.45
C ASN A 175 -2.99 8.06 -8.15
N GLU A 176 -1.90 7.32 -7.98
CA GLU A 176 -1.82 5.96 -7.46
C GLU A 176 -0.58 5.77 -6.57
N GLN A 177 -0.53 4.63 -5.87
CA GLN A 177 0.63 4.25 -5.06
C GLN A 177 1.84 3.98 -5.96
N LEU A 178 2.94 4.68 -5.68
CA LEU A 178 4.23 4.44 -6.32
C LEU A 178 5.11 3.58 -5.42
N TYR A 179 5.97 2.75 -6.01
CA TYR A 179 6.89 1.91 -5.26
C TYR A 179 8.35 2.27 -5.56
N VAL A 180 9.22 1.98 -4.60
CA VAL A 180 10.66 2.15 -4.79
C VAL A 180 11.15 1.10 -5.78
N GLY A 181 11.61 1.56 -6.93
CA GLY A 181 12.25 0.72 -7.92
C GLY A 181 13.65 1.20 -8.28
N ARG A 182 14.35 0.40 -9.06
CA ARG A 182 15.56 0.82 -9.76
C ARG A 182 15.63 0.14 -11.13
N ALA A 183 16.27 0.79 -12.09
CA ALA A 183 16.43 0.23 -13.43
C ALA A 183 17.77 0.64 -14.05
N ARG A 184 18.25 -0.15 -15.01
CA ARG A 184 19.46 0.17 -15.76
C ARG A 184 19.18 1.16 -16.87
N HIS A 185 20.05 2.17 -17.02
CA HIS A 185 20.00 3.13 -18.11
C HIS A 185 21.39 3.73 -18.37
N GLU A 186 21.85 3.73 -19.61
CA GLU A 186 23.14 4.32 -20.03
C GLU A 186 24.35 3.89 -19.16
N GLY A 187 24.39 2.61 -18.76
CA GLY A 187 25.46 2.06 -17.93
C GLY A 187 25.29 2.28 -16.42
N ALA A 188 24.38 3.16 -16.00
CA ALA A 188 24.03 3.37 -14.59
C ALA A 188 22.91 2.43 -14.12
N LEU A 189 22.84 2.18 -12.81
CA LEU A 189 21.72 1.56 -12.12
C LEU A 189 21.04 2.63 -11.26
N ILE A 190 19.83 3.02 -11.62
CA ILE A 190 19.24 4.28 -11.13
C ILE A 190 17.98 3.99 -10.31
N PRO A 191 17.89 4.48 -9.06
CA PRO A 191 16.65 4.47 -8.28
C PRO A 191 15.57 5.36 -8.89
N GLY A 192 14.32 4.93 -8.79
CA GLY A 192 13.19 5.58 -9.44
C GLY A 192 11.83 5.17 -8.87
N LYS A 193 10.77 5.64 -9.54
CA LYS A 193 9.38 5.37 -9.16
C LYS A 193 8.79 4.27 -10.05
N VAL A 194 8.34 3.17 -9.45
CA VAL A 194 7.50 2.20 -10.15
C VAL A 194 6.09 2.75 -10.18
N HIS A 195 5.52 2.84 -11.38
CA HIS A 195 4.18 3.34 -11.63
C HIS A 195 3.34 2.17 -12.20
N PRO A 196 2.62 1.43 -11.34
CA PRO A 196 2.01 0.14 -11.72
C PRO A 196 1.07 0.25 -12.92
N SER A 197 0.20 1.26 -12.95
CA SER A 197 -0.75 1.45 -14.06
C SER A 197 -0.10 1.86 -15.38
N HIS A 198 1.08 2.48 -15.34
CA HIS A 198 1.85 2.81 -16.54
C HIS A 198 2.71 1.64 -17.01
N GLY A 199 2.88 0.61 -16.18
CA GLY A 199 3.65 -0.58 -16.53
C GLY A 199 5.17 -0.39 -16.45
N VAL A 200 5.68 0.71 -15.87
CA VAL A 200 7.10 1.07 -15.95
C VAL A 200 7.67 1.57 -14.62
N CYS A 201 8.98 1.42 -14.46
CA CYS A 201 9.78 2.18 -13.52
C CYS A 201 10.37 3.41 -14.23
N TYR A 202 10.03 4.61 -13.75
CA TYR A 202 10.60 5.85 -14.25
C TYR A 202 11.88 6.17 -13.49
N VAL A 203 12.96 6.43 -14.23
CA VAL A 203 14.25 6.85 -13.68
C VAL A 203 14.66 8.22 -14.24
N ALA A 204 15.31 9.02 -13.41
CA ALA A 204 15.81 10.35 -13.76
C ALA A 204 17.26 10.26 -14.28
N TRP A 205 17.50 10.70 -15.51
CA TRP A 205 18.86 10.74 -16.08
C TRP A 205 18.98 11.74 -17.23
N GLY A 206 20.07 12.50 -17.25
CA GLY A 206 20.45 13.37 -18.37
C GLY A 206 19.44 14.50 -18.64
N GLY A 207 18.76 15.01 -17.61
CA GLY A 207 17.72 16.04 -17.74
C GLY A 207 16.33 15.49 -18.09
N GLN A 208 16.16 14.17 -18.22
CA GLN A 208 14.91 13.55 -18.69
C GLN A 208 14.41 12.43 -17.76
N GLU A 209 13.11 12.16 -17.84
CA GLU A 209 12.45 10.99 -17.24
C GLU A 209 12.42 9.84 -18.27
N HIS A 210 12.84 8.66 -17.85
CA HIS A 210 12.91 7.47 -18.72
C HIS A 210 12.09 6.33 -18.13
N GLY A 211 11.03 5.91 -18.82
CA GLY A 211 10.26 4.73 -18.46
C GLY A 211 10.98 3.44 -18.85
N LYS A 212 11.13 2.50 -17.89
CA LYS A 212 11.71 1.18 -18.10
C LYS A 212 10.69 0.11 -17.78
N GLU A 213 10.42 -0.76 -18.75
CA GLU A 213 9.49 -1.89 -18.57
C GLU A 213 10.09 -3.02 -17.73
N GLU A 214 11.42 -3.15 -17.70
CA GLU A 214 12.15 -4.09 -16.85
C GLU A 214 12.89 -3.33 -15.75
N TYR A 215 12.69 -3.75 -14.50
CA TYR A 215 13.22 -3.07 -13.32
C TYR A 215 13.34 -4.02 -12.14
N GLU A 216 13.88 -3.52 -11.03
CA GLU A 216 13.85 -4.20 -9.73
C GLU A 216 13.03 -3.36 -8.74
N VAL A 217 12.28 -4.01 -7.86
CA VAL A 217 11.51 -3.37 -6.79
C VAL A 217 12.16 -3.67 -5.45
N LEU A 218 12.26 -2.67 -4.58
CA LEU A 218 12.76 -2.86 -3.24
C LEU A 218 11.69 -3.51 -2.37
N CYS A 219 12.03 -4.64 -1.74
CA CYS A 219 11.11 -5.43 -0.93
C CYS A 219 11.70 -5.85 0.41
N GLY A 220 10.81 -6.14 1.36
CA GLY A 220 11.12 -6.96 2.55
C GLY A 220 11.79 -6.23 3.72
N CYS A 221 12.11 -4.94 3.60
CA CYS A 221 12.66 -4.15 4.70
C CYS A 221 11.64 -3.24 5.37
N GLU A 222 11.76 -3.08 6.68
CA GLU A 222 11.19 -1.94 7.38
C GLU A 222 12.01 -0.70 7.02
N ALA A 223 11.37 0.25 6.34
CA ALA A 223 12.03 1.47 5.90
C ALA A 223 11.45 2.70 6.60
N ALA A 224 12.29 3.71 6.76
CA ALA A 224 11.89 5.04 7.18
C ALA A 224 12.40 6.08 6.19
N TRP A 225 11.70 7.20 6.15
CA TRP A 225 12.07 8.35 5.34
C TRP A 225 12.61 9.43 6.28
N VAL A 226 13.87 9.79 6.09
CA VAL A 226 14.57 10.75 6.96
C VAL A 226 14.84 12.02 6.17
N PRO A 227 14.39 13.20 6.64
CA PRO A 227 14.69 14.47 6.00
C PRO A 227 16.21 14.69 5.87
N ALA A 228 16.63 15.17 4.70
CA ALA A 228 18.02 15.51 4.40
C ALA A 228 18.07 16.63 3.36
N ALA A 229 19.24 17.22 3.17
CA ALA A 229 19.44 18.28 2.19
C ALA A 229 20.88 18.33 1.70
N GLN A 230 21.09 19.01 0.56
CA GLN A 230 22.42 19.41 0.07
C GLN A 230 23.42 18.24 -0.06
N GLY A 231 22.95 17.08 -0.53
CA GLY A 231 23.78 15.89 -0.71
C GLY A 231 24.00 15.07 0.56
N GLN A 232 23.42 15.47 1.69
CA GLN A 232 23.48 14.68 2.92
C GLN A 232 22.78 13.33 2.73
N VAL A 233 23.43 12.29 3.22
CA VAL A 233 22.93 10.92 3.25
C VAL A 233 22.97 10.45 4.71
N PRO A 234 21.82 10.23 5.36
CA PRO A 234 21.76 9.78 6.75
C PRO A 234 22.40 8.41 6.97
N GLU A 235 22.83 8.14 8.21
CA GLU A 235 23.26 6.81 8.62
C GLU A 235 22.11 5.79 8.46
N GLY A 236 22.40 4.60 7.94
CA GLY A 236 21.40 3.59 7.62
C GLY A 236 20.73 3.75 6.25
N ALA A 237 21.12 4.76 5.46
CA ALA A 237 20.68 4.87 4.07
C ALA A 237 21.13 3.67 3.24
N LEU A 238 20.22 3.10 2.47
CA LEU A 238 20.48 1.94 1.62
C LEU A 238 21.09 2.39 0.28
N PRO A 239 22.34 1.98 -0.06
CA PRO A 239 22.84 2.14 -1.42
C PRO A 239 21.91 1.42 -2.39
N SER A 240 21.31 2.19 -3.29
CA SER A 240 20.17 1.76 -4.11
C SER A 240 20.51 1.70 -5.60
N GLY A 241 21.63 2.27 -6.00
CA GLY A 241 22.10 2.27 -7.38
C GLY A 241 23.53 2.80 -7.47
N GLU A 242 24.00 2.98 -8.70
CA GLU A 242 25.33 3.53 -9.01
C GLU A 242 25.30 4.27 -10.36
N THR A 243 26.09 5.33 -10.49
CA THR A 243 26.31 6.01 -11.77
C THR A 243 27.20 5.18 -12.69
N GLU A 244 27.32 5.60 -13.95
CA GLU A 244 28.22 5.03 -14.94
C GLU A 244 29.70 5.00 -14.51
N ASP A 245 30.10 5.92 -13.62
CA ASP A 245 31.46 6.02 -13.06
C ASP A 245 31.60 5.30 -11.71
N GLY A 246 30.54 4.64 -11.23
CA GLY A 246 30.52 3.90 -9.97
C GLY A 246 30.26 4.76 -8.72
N GLU A 247 29.77 6.00 -8.87
CA GLU A 247 29.31 6.78 -7.72
C GLU A 247 28.05 6.13 -7.13
N PRO A 248 28.00 5.83 -5.82
CA PRO A 248 26.81 5.25 -5.21
C PRO A 248 25.64 6.25 -5.22
N LEU A 249 24.47 5.75 -5.61
CA LEU A 249 23.20 6.47 -5.58
C LEU A 249 22.31 5.94 -4.46
N PHE A 250 21.54 6.82 -3.83
CA PHE A 250 20.61 6.47 -2.76
C PHE A 250 19.18 6.76 -3.19
N THR A 251 18.22 6.04 -2.62
CA THR A 251 16.79 6.31 -2.85
C THR A 251 16.39 7.55 -2.06
N GLY A 252 15.88 8.56 -2.76
CA GLY A 252 15.26 9.72 -2.14
C GLY A 252 13.87 9.97 -2.70
N ARG A 253 13.13 10.86 -2.03
CA ARG A 253 11.85 11.36 -2.53
C ARG A 253 11.68 12.85 -2.27
N ALA A 254 10.89 13.50 -3.11
CA ALA A 254 10.55 14.91 -2.99
C ALA A 254 9.09 15.16 -3.41
N GLN A 255 8.50 16.22 -2.86
CA GLN A 255 7.17 16.69 -3.22
C GLN A 255 7.25 17.59 -4.46
N HIS A 256 6.47 17.26 -5.49
CA HIS A 256 6.34 18.06 -6.72
C HIS A 256 4.90 18.05 -7.21
N GLU A 257 4.31 19.22 -7.42
CA GLU A 257 2.95 19.38 -7.97
C GLU A 257 1.87 18.49 -7.31
N GLY A 258 1.94 18.31 -5.98
CA GLY A 258 1.00 17.47 -5.23
C GLY A 258 1.29 15.97 -5.24
N ALA A 259 2.27 15.52 -6.05
CA ALA A 259 2.80 14.17 -6.03
C ALA A 259 4.02 14.04 -5.11
N MET A 260 4.15 12.90 -4.45
CA MET A 260 5.38 12.50 -3.75
C MET A 260 6.10 11.49 -4.64
N CYS A 261 7.27 11.87 -5.17
CA CYS A 261 7.96 11.07 -6.19
C CYS A 261 9.31 10.56 -5.70
N VAL A 262 9.58 9.28 -5.98
CA VAL A 262 10.88 8.65 -5.72
C VAL A 262 11.84 8.92 -6.86
N GLY A 263 13.10 9.15 -6.52
CA GLY A 263 14.19 9.27 -7.47
C GLY A 263 15.54 8.98 -6.83
N LYS A 264 16.59 9.58 -7.37
CA LYS A 264 17.99 9.34 -6.98
C LYS A 264 18.55 10.51 -6.17
N VAL A 265 19.16 10.23 -5.03
CA VAL A 265 20.05 11.17 -4.35
C VAL A 265 21.45 10.95 -4.89
N GLN A 266 22.02 12.00 -5.44
CA GLN A 266 23.39 12.02 -5.94
C GLN A 266 24.19 13.02 -5.10
N ALA A 267 24.98 12.49 -4.17
CA ALA A 267 25.64 13.29 -3.15
C ALA A 267 26.65 14.29 -3.77
N SER A 268 27.37 13.88 -4.81
CA SER A 268 28.29 14.77 -5.55
C SER A 268 27.59 15.98 -6.18
N HIS A 269 26.32 15.83 -6.56
CA HIS A 269 25.50 16.89 -7.14
C HIS A 269 24.69 17.66 -6.09
N THR A 270 24.75 17.25 -4.82
CA THR A 270 24.08 17.88 -3.68
C THR A 270 22.53 17.89 -3.73
N VAL A 271 21.91 17.04 -4.54
CA VAL A 271 20.45 17.06 -4.79
C VAL A 271 19.85 15.66 -4.86
N CYS A 272 18.53 15.59 -4.68
CA CYS A 272 17.67 14.50 -5.10
C CYS A 272 17.05 14.85 -6.46
N TYR A 273 17.21 13.98 -7.45
CA TYR A 273 16.57 14.10 -8.75
C TYR A 273 15.34 13.21 -8.80
N ILE A 274 14.17 13.78 -9.09
CA ILE A 274 12.94 13.03 -9.33
C ILE A 274 12.62 13.01 -10.84
N PRO A 275 12.12 11.88 -11.38
CA PRO A 275 11.52 11.83 -12.69
C PRO A 275 10.06 12.31 -12.60
N TYR A 276 9.69 13.34 -13.35
CA TYR A 276 8.31 13.81 -13.42
C TYR A 276 8.02 14.54 -14.74
N GLY A 277 6.87 14.26 -15.37
CA GLY A 277 6.40 14.97 -16.56
C GLY A 277 7.37 14.94 -17.74
N GLY A 278 8.12 13.85 -17.92
CA GLY A 278 9.15 13.73 -18.96
C GLY A 278 10.51 14.39 -18.62
N GLN A 279 10.66 14.99 -17.44
CA GLN A 279 11.87 15.73 -17.03
C GLN A 279 12.54 15.11 -15.80
N GLU A 280 13.84 15.35 -15.67
CA GLU A 280 14.60 15.16 -14.43
C GLU A 280 14.60 16.48 -13.65
N ILE A 281 14.04 16.47 -12.43
CA ILE A 281 13.86 17.68 -11.62
C ILE A 281 14.69 17.58 -10.35
N ALA A 282 15.53 18.59 -10.11
CA ALA A 282 16.45 18.63 -8.97
C ALA A 282 15.85 19.29 -7.73
N TYR A 283 16.01 18.64 -6.58
CA TYR A 283 15.58 19.13 -5.27
C TYR A 283 16.75 19.16 -4.28
N PRO A 284 17.07 20.32 -3.68
CA PRO A 284 18.12 20.43 -2.66
C PRO A 284 17.66 19.95 -1.28
N GLU A 285 16.35 19.88 -1.03
CA GLU A 285 15.72 19.38 0.19
C GLU A 285 14.84 18.18 -0.16
N TYR A 286 15.00 17.08 0.56
CA TYR A 286 14.40 15.79 0.23
C TYR A 286 14.32 14.87 1.45
N GLU A 287 13.73 13.70 1.29
CA GLU A 287 13.83 12.62 2.26
C GLU A 287 14.64 11.46 1.68
N VAL A 288 15.45 10.79 2.51
CA VAL A 288 16.25 9.61 2.14
C VAL A 288 15.65 8.37 2.77
N LEU A 289 15.59 7.29 1.99
CA LEU A 289 15.17 5.98 2.48
C LEU A 289 16.29 5.35 3.33
N VAL A 290 15.97 5.03 4.58
CA VAL A 290 16.85 4.29 5.49
C VAL A 290 16.21 2.97 5.90
N ALA A 291 17.00 1.92 6.08
CA ALA A 291 16.53 0.69 6.72
C ALA A 291 16.49 0.87 8.24
N LYS A 292 15.49 0.28 8.89
CA LYS A 292 15.40 0.16 10.34
C LYS A 292 16.03 -1.13 10.86
#